data_AF-A0A919J691-F1
#
_entry.id   AF-A0A919J691-F1
#
_cell.length_a   1.000
_cell.length_b   1.000
_cell.length_c   1.000
_cell.angle_alpha   90.00
_cell.angle_beta   90.00
_cell.angle_gamma   90.00
#
_symmetry.space_group_name_H-M   'P 1'
#
loop_
_entity.id
_entity.type
_entity.pdbx_description
1 polymer ?
#
loop_
_entity_poly.entity_id
_entity_poly.type
_entity_poly.pdbx_seq_one_letter_code
_entity_poly.pdbx_strand_id
1 'polypeptide(L)'
;MAARSEGYKVGDLVTVLPPYDRDPYILNFQHYGRIAAVQHNDNQSSYMVELDSTLPPRRRVGPFPAGRLAKGWRDQSGRWLVE
;
A
#
# COMPACT_ATOMS: atom_id res chain seq x y z
N MET A 1 -17.82 13.39 -12.61
CA MET A 1 -16.46 13.13 -13.13
C MET A 1 -15.94 11.87 -12.47
N ALA A 2 -16.05 10.72 -13.13
CA ALA A 2 -15.46 9.49 -12.63
C ALA A 2 -13.96 9.53 -12.96
N ALA A 3 -13.12 9.66 -11.93
CA ALA A 3 -11.69 9.51 -12.09
C ALA A 3 -11.43 8.12 -12.67
N ARG A 4 -10.90 8.06 -13.89
CA ARG A 4 -10.41 6.80 -14.48
C ARG A 4 -9.44 6.23 -13.47
N SER A 5 -9.73 5.03 -12.99
CA SER A 5 -8.91 4.31 -12.00
C SER A 5 -7.51 4.08 -12.57
N GLU A 6 -6.65 5.10 -12.48
CA GLU A 6 -5.21 4.91 -12.65
C GLU A 6 -4.76 4.05 -11.49
N GLY A 7 -4.67 2.74 -11.73
CA GLY A 7 -4.10 1.79 -10.79
C GLY A 7 -2.70 2.23 -10.34
N TYR A 8 -2.24 1.61 -9.26
CA TYR A 8 -0.92 1.90 -8.73
C TYR A 8 0.18 1.32 -9.61
N LYS A 9 1.35 1.97 -9.65
CA LYS A 9 2.54 1.51 -10.37
C LYS A 9 3.63 1.10 -9.40
N VAL A 10 4.54 0.24 -9.84
CA VAL A 10 5.74 -0.11 -9.05
C VAL A 10 6.51 1.16 -8.71
N GLY A 11 6.87 1.31 -7.45
CA GLY A 11 7.51 2.52 -6.90
C GLY A 11 6.54 3.54 -6.30
N ASP A 12 5.24 3.47 -6.60
CA ASP A 12 4.26 4.39 -6.00
C ASP A 12 4.28 4.25 -4.48
N LEU A 13 4.40 5.39 -3.80
CA LEU A 13 4.20 5.49 -2.36
C LEU A 13 2.73 5.29 -2.05
N VAL A 14 2.44 4.36 -1.14
CA VAL A 14 1.07 4.01 -0.76
C VAL A 14 0.93 3.81 0.73
N THR A 15 -0.30 4.07 1.19
CA THR A 15 -0.76 3.74 2.54
C THR A 15 -1.75 2.58 2.46
N VAL A 16 -1.54 1.52 3.22
CA VAL A 16 -2.46 0.39 3.39
C VAL A 16 -3.56 0.80 4.36
N LEU A 17 -4.81 0.73 3.93
CA LEU A 17 -5.99 1.13 4.70
C LEU A 17 -6.52 -0.04 5.57
N PRO A 18 -7.26 0.23 6.67
CA PRO A 18 -7.88 -0.81 7.49
C PRO A 18 -8.91 -1.64 6.71
N PRO A 19 -9.34 -2.82 7.20
CA PRO A 19 -9.06 -3.44 8.51
C PRO A 19 -7.71 -4.17 8.62
N TYR A 20 -6.95 -3.97 9.71
CA TYR A 20 -5.62 -4.57 9.89
C TYR A 20 -5.65 -5.95 10.58
N ASP A 21 -6.82 -6.35 11.09
CA ASP A 21 -6.98 -7.54 11.93
C ASP A 21 -6.67 -8.86 11.21
N ARG A 22 -6.56 -8.83 9.88
CA ARG A 22 -6.21 -9.98 9.03
C ARG A 22 -4.76 -9.97 8.56
N ASP A 23 -4.00 -8.93 8.89
CA ASP A 23 -2.65 -8.73 8.41
C ASP A 23 -1.67 -8.80 9.59
N PRO A 24 -1.07 -9.97 9.87
CA PRO A 24 -0.24 -10.18 11.06
C PRO A 24 1.02 -9.30 11.11
N TYR A 25 1.31 -8.57 10.04
CA TYR A 25 2.47 -7.68 9.89
C TYR A 25 2.11 -6.19 9.91
N ILE A 26 0.83 -5.83 9.93
CA ILE A 26 0.32 -4.44 9.87
C ILE A 26 -0.25 -4.01 11.23
N LEU A 27 0.21 -4.64 12.32
CA LEU A 27 -0.46 -4.47 13.61
C LEU A 27 0.06 -3.33 14.47
N ASN A 28 1.14 -2.62 14.10
CA ASN A 28 1.67 -1.64 15.05
C ASN A 28 2.21 -0.31 14.51
N PHE A 29 3.05 -0.22 13.47
CA PHE A 29 3.63 1.11 13.15
C PHE A 29 3.93 1.44 11.67
N GLN A 30 3.65 0.58 10.68
CA GLN A 30 3.69 1.04 9.28
C GLN A 30 2.56 0.52 8.43
N HIS A 31 1.71 1.46 8.05
CA HIS A 31 0.80 1.34 6.93
C HIS A 31 1.44 1.83 5.64
N TYR A 32 2.70 2.31 5.68
CA TYR A 32 3.34 3.03 4.59
C TYR A 32 4.39 2.17 3.92
N GLY A 33 4.39 2.19 2.59
CA GLY A 33 5.38 1.49 1.81
C GLY A 33 5.34 1.88 0.34
N ARG A 34 6.03 1.10 -0.47
CA ARG A 34 6.05 1.25 -1.93
C ARG A 34 5.43 0.05 -2.60
N ILE A 35 4.76 0.26 -3.72
CA ILE A 35 4.33 -0.85 -4.57
C ILE A 35 5.58 -1.56 -5.09
N ALA A 36 5.74 -2.83 -4.73
CA ALA A 36 6.84 -3.67 -5.16
C ALA A 36 6.49 -4.47 -6.42
N ALA A 37 5.21 -4.86 -6.57
CA ALA A 37 4.73 -5.58 -7.74
C ALA A 37 3.24 -5.32 -7.97
N VAL A 38 2.84 -5.34 -9.23
CA VAL A 38 1.45 -5.30 -9.68
C VAL A 38 1.13 -6.63 -10.34
N GLN A 39 0.06 -7.28 -9.91
CA GLN A 39 -0.46 -8.51 -10.51
C GLN A 39 -1.84 -8.20 -11.11
N HIS A 40 -2.07 -8.66 -12.34
CA HIS A 40 -3.34 -8.48 -13.03
C HIS A 40 -4.04 -9.84 -13.12
N ASN A 41 -5.17 -9.99 -12.43
CA ASN A 41 -5.99 -11.21 -12.46
C ASN A 41 -7.37 -10.88 -13.03
N ASP A 42 -7.72 -11.45 -14.18
CA ASP A 42 -9.04 -11.58 -14.85
C ASP A 42 -10.01 -10.37 -14.94
N ASN A 43 -9.72 -9.24 -14.28
CA ASN A 43 -10.34 -7.90 -14.34
C ASN A 43 -9.97 -7.02 -13.14
N GLN A 44 -9.13 -7.49 -12.22
CA GLN A 44 -8.71 -6.76 -11.02
C GLN A 44 -7.19 -6.74 -10.91
N SER A 45 -6.67 -5.60 -10.47
CA SER A 45 -5.25 -5.46 -10.14
C SER A 45 -5.06 -5.66 -8.64
N SER A 46 -4.08 -6.47 -8.29
CA SER A 46 -3.65 -6.70 -6.92
C SER A 46 -2.19 -6.28 -6.75
N TYR A 47 -1.84 -5.83 -5.56
CA TYR A 47 -0.63 -5.05 -5.34
C TYR A 47 0.17 -5.62 -4.16
N MET A 48 1.45 -5.90 -4.40
CA MET A 48 2.40 -6.20 -3.33
C MET A 48 3.02 -4.90 -2.86
N VAL A 49 3.02 -4.65 -1.55
CA VAL A 49 3.62 -3.46 -0.94
C VAL A 49 4.86 -3.87 -0.16
N GLU A 50 5.98 -3.22 -0.41
CA GLU A 50 7.19 -3.31 0.41
C GLU A 50 7.10 -2.24 1.49
N LEU A 51 6.95 -2.68 2.74
CA LEU A 51 6.85 -1.79 3.89
C LEU A 51 8.25 -1.39 4.38
N ASP A 52 8.48 -0.09 4.56
CA ASP A 52 9.82 0.45 4.82
C ASP A 52 10.33 0.18 6.24
N SER A 53 9.47 -0.10 7.23
CA SER A 53 9.93 -0.24 8.63
C SER A 53 9.44 -1.49 9.37
N THR A 54 9.17 -2.59 8.65
CA THR A 54 8.77 -3.87 9.25
C THR A 54 9.94 -4.54 10.00
N LEU A 55 9.64 -5.57 10.82
CA LEU A 55 10.65 -6.50 11.33
C LEU A 55 10.37 -7.92 10.78
N PRO A 56 11.20 -8.47 9.88
CA PRO A 56 12.39 -7.87 9.26
C PRO A 56 12.05 -6.72 8.30
N PRO A 57 12.98 -5.77 8.06
CA PRO A 57 12.74 -4.59 7.21
C PRO A 57 12.53 -4.96 5.74
N ARG A 58 11.83 -4.08 5.01
CA ARG A 58 11.52 -4.25 3.57
C ARG A 58 10.74 -5.54 3.27
N ARG A 59 9.83 -5.91 4.16
CA ARG A 59 8.98 -7.07 3.93
C ARG A 59 7.93 -6.72 2.89
N ARG A 60 7.79 -7.59 1.90
CA ARG A 60 6.70 -7.53 0.92
C ARG A 60 5.46 -8.18 1.51
N VAL A 61 4.36 -7.44 1.52
CA VAL A 61 3.05 -7.86 2.06
C VAL A 61 1.95 -7.63 1.03
N GLY A 62 0.85 -8.36 1.17
CA GLY A 62 -0.24 -8.41 0.19
C GLY A 62 -0.45 -9.83 -0.33
N PRO A 63 -1.11 -9.99 -1.49
CA PRO A 63 -1.52 -8.94 -2.42
C PRO A 63 -2.77 -8.16 -1.93
N PHE A 64 -2.73 -6.83 -2.01
CA PHE A 64 -3.86 -5.96 -1.66
C PHE A 64 -4.68 -5.57 -2.90
N PRO A 65 -6.01 -5.47 -2.80
CA PRO A 65 -6.82 -4.84 -3.85
C PRO A 65 -6.63 -3.32 -3.87
N ALA A 66 -6.94 -2.65 -4.99
CA ALA A 66 -6.78 -1.19 -5.12
C ALA A 66 -7.50 -0.38 -4.01
N GLY A 67 -8.69 -0.81 -3.59
CA GLY A 67 -9.48 -0.14 -2.55
C GLY A 67 -8.91 -0.26 -1.14
N ARG A 68 -7.87 -1.08 -0.95
CA ARG A 68 -7.12 -1.23 0.29
C ARG A 68 -5.88 -0.34 0.37
N LEU A 69 -5.65 0.45 -0.68
CA LEU A 69 -4.50 1.34 -0.79
C LEU A 69 -4.98 2.78 -1.00
N ALA A 70 -4.20 3.73 -0.52
CA ALA A 70 -4.31 5.14 -0.85
C ALA A 70 -2.95 5.65 -1.37
N LYS A 71 -2.94 6.48 -2.42
CA LYS A 71 -1.70 7.11 -2.91
C LYS A 71 -1.11 8.06 -1.87
N GLY A 72 0.21 8.01 -1.72
CA GLY A 72 1.00 8.89 -0.87
C GLY A 72 1.30 8.33 0.53
N TRP A 73 2.24 8.98 1.19
CA TRP A 73 2.60 8.82 2.59
C TRP A 73 1.69 9.69 3.46
N ARG A 74 1.35 9.27 4.68
CA ARG A 74 1.11 10.20 5.79
C ARG A 74 2.17 9.94 6.85
N ASP A 75 2.80 10.98 7.39
CA ASP A 75 3.69 10.77 8.54
C ASP A 75 2.85 10.44 9.77
N GLN A 76 3.52 10.16 10.90
CA GLN A 76 2.85 9.95 12.18
C GLN A 76 2.03 11.18 12.65
N SER A 77 2.27 12.36 12.06
CA SER A 77 1.49 13.58 12.29
C SER A 77 0.32 13.76 11.31
N GLY A 78 0.11 12.81 10.39
CA GLY A 78 -0.97 12.82 9.41
C GLY A 78 -0.71 13.71 8.19
N ARG A 79 0.49 14.29 8.06
CA ARG A 79 0.87 15.16 6.95
C ARG A 79 1.31 14.33 5.75
N TRP A 80 0.82 14.74 4.58
CA TRP A 80 1.26 14.20 3.31
C TRP A 80 2.67 14.70 2.99
N LEU A 81 3.62 13.78 2.82
CA LEU A 81 4.81 14.07 2.04
C LEU A 81 4.46 13.72 0.60
N VAL A 82 4.15 14.76 -0.15
CA VAL A 82 4.29 14.74 -1.61
C VAL A 82 5.77 14.97 -1.92
N GLU A 83 6.33 14.11 -2.76
CA GLU A 83 7.59 14.39 -3.44
C GLU A 83 7.32 15.32 -4.63
#